data_AF-A0A2M8P671-F1
#
_entry.id   AF-A0A2M8P671-F1
#
_cell.length_a   1.000
_cell.length_b   1.000
_cell.length_c   1.000
_cell.angle_alpha   90.00
_cell.angle_beta   90.00
_cell.angle_gamma   90.00
#
_symmetry.space_group_name_H-M   'P 1'
#
loop_
_entity.id
_entity.type
_entity.pdbx_description
1 polymer ?
#
loop_
_entity_poly.entity_id
_entity_poly.type
_entity_poly.pdbx_seq_one_letter_code
_entity_poly.pdbx_strand_id
1 'polypeptide(L)' 'ARHVEIKMYQRNHTCYLKIQDDGKGIPNGVLENSNTFGLLGMKERAIIFNGHVEIASKPNQGTTVLIKIPLS' A
#
# COMPACT_ATOMS: atom_id res chain seq x y z
N ALA A 1 -6.70 -12.18 -8.59
CA ALA A 1 -7.13 -12.18 -7.18
C ALA A 1 -8.58 -12.66 -7.14
N ARG A 2 -8.94 -13.43 -6.13
CA ARG A 2 -10.32 -13.82 -5.81
C ARG A 2 -10.81 -13.08 -4.56
N HIS A 3 -9.91 -12.64 -3.69
CA HIS A 3 -10.23 -11.92 -2.47
C HIS A 3 -9.36 -10.68 -2.32
N VAL A 4 -9.99 -9.63 -1.80
CA VAL A 4 -9.33 -8.41 -1.35
C VAL A 4 -9.88 -8.08 0.05
N GLU A 5 -8.98 -7.91 1.00
CA GLU A 5 -9.29 -7.44 2.35
C GLU A 5 -8.87 -5.98 2.47
N ILE A 6 -9.77 -5.15 2.99
CA ILE A 6 -9.51 -3.74 3.30
C ILE A 6 -9.77 -3.55 4.79
N LYS A 7 -8.77 -3.08 5.52
CA LYS A 7 -8.86 -2.77 6.94
C LYS A 7 -8.41 -1.34 7.17
N MET A 8 -9.29 -0.52 7.74
CA MET A 8 -8.96 0.80 8.23
C MET A 8 -9.07 0.80 9.76
N TYR A 9 -8.04 1.29 10.42
CA TYR A 9 -8.03 1.39 11.88
C TYR A 9 -7.15 2.55 12.32
N GLN A 10 -7.45 3.09 13.50
CA GLN A 10 -6.62 4.09 14.14
C GLN A 10 -5.82 3.43 15.27
N ARG A 11 -4.56 3.79 15.40
CA ARG A 11 -3.75 3.47 16.56
C ARG A 11 -2.92 4.69 16.95
N ASN A 12 -3.03 5.13 18.19
CA ASN A 12 -2.51 6.41 18.65
C ASN A 12 -3.06 7.57 17.77
N HIS A 13 -2.19 8.43 17.27
CA HIS A 13 -2.49 9.57 16.39
C HIS A 13 -2.15 9.23 14.92
N THR A 14 -2.48 8.02 14.48
CA THR A 14 -2.19 7.58 13.11
C THR A 14 -3.33 6.71 12.60
N CYS A 15 -3.85 7.07 11.43
CA CYS A 15 -4.76 6.26 10.65
C CYS A 15 -3.96 5.27 9.79
N TYR A 16 -4.35 4.01 9.86
CA TYR A 16 -3.78 2.92 9.07
C TYR A 16 -4.84 2.43 8.10
N LEU A 17 -4.49 2.37 6.82
CA LEU A 17 -5.27 1.68 5.78
C LEU A 17 -4.42 0.54 5.23
N LYS A 18 -4.84 -0.70 5.51
CA LYS A 18 -4.24 -1.91 4.98
C LYS A 18 -5.14 -2.49 3.90
N ILE A 19 -4.58 -2.69 2.71
CA ILE A 19 -5.23 -3.35 1.58
C ILE A 19 -4.41 -4.60 1.27
N GLN A 20 -5.05 -5.77 1.20
CA GLN A 20 -4.38 -7.03 0.93
C GLN A 20 -5.19 -7.85 -0.09
N ASP A 21 -4.55 -8.33 -1.15
CA ASP A 21 -5.15 -9.24 -2.12
C ASP A 21 -4.45 -10.61 -2.16
N ASP A 22 -5.09 -11.62 -2.72
CA ASP A 22 -4.57 -12.98 -2.94
C ASP A 22 -4.14 -13.23 -4.41
N GLY A 23 -3.75 -12.17 -5.13
CA GLY A 23 -3.36 -12.22 -6.53
C GLY A 23 -1.98 -12.83 -6.80
N LYS A 24 -1.48 -12.61 -8.03
CA LYS A 24 -0.18 -13.13 -8.47
C LYS A 24 1.01 -12.41 -7.85
N GLY A 25 0.78 -11.35 -7.09
CA GLY A 25 1.80 -10.42 -6.64
C GLY A 25 2.31 -9.51 -7.76
N ILE A 26 3.23 -8.63 -7.40
CA ILE A 26 3.89 -7.68 -8.29
C ILE A 26 5.20 -8.33 -8.76
N PRO A 27 5.48 -8.37 -10.08
CA PRO A 27 6.74 -8.90 -10.60
C PRO A 27 7.96 -8.18 -10.01
N ASN A 28 9.04 -8.92 -9.80
CA ASN A 28 10.32 -8.36 -9.35
C ASN A 28 10.77 -7.23 -10.31
N GLY A 29 11.39 -6.18 -9.77
CA GLY A 29 11.81 -4.99 -10.50
C GLY A 29 10.72 -3.94 -10.72
N VAL A 30 9.43 -4.28 -10.63
CA VAL A 30 8.33 -3.30 -10.74
C VAL A 30 8.20 -2.46 -9.47
N LEU A 31 8.42 -3.05 -8.29
CA LEU A 31 8.43 -2.32 -7.02
C LEU A 31 9.63 -1.37 -6.90
N GLU A 32 10.76 -1.76 -7.49
CA GLU A 32 11.99 -0.96 -7.54
C GLU A 32 11.85 0.19 -8.56
N ASN A 33 11.04 -0.01 -9.59
CA ASN A 33 10.70 1.00 -10.56
C ASN A 33 9.57 1.90 -10.04
N SER A 34 9.96 2.96 -9.31
CA SER A 34 9.04 3.93 -8.70
C SER A 34 8.17 4.71 -9.69
N ASN A 35 8.37 4.56 -11.00
CA ASN A 35 7.68 5.34 -12.04
C ASN A 35 6.37 4.71 -12.55
N THR A 36 5.84 3.68 -11.90
CA THR A 36 4.49 3.21 -12.24
C THR A 36 3.44 4.19 -11.70
N PHE A 37 2.57 4.71 -12.57
CA PHE A 37 1.57 5.73 -12.20
C PHE A 37 0.72 5.36 -10.98
N GLY A 38 0.39 4.07 -10.84
CA GLY A 38 -0.39 3.57 -9.70
C GLY A 38 0.33 3.73 -8.35
N LEU A 39 1.55 3.21 -8.24
CA LEU A 39 2.31 3.25 -6.98
C LEU A 39 2.86 4.64 -6.68
N LEU A 40 3.29 5.37 -7.72
CA LEU A 40 3.77 6.74 -7.60
C LEU A 40 2.65 7.64 -7.05
N GLY A 41 1.47 7.60 -7.67
CA GLY A 41 0.34 8.41 -7.22
C GLY A 41 -0.14 8.07 -5.79
N MET A 42 0.00 6.80 -5.36
CA MET A 42 -0.26 6.44 -3.95
C MET A 42 0.73 7.12 -3.00
N LYS A 43 2.02 7.10 -3.33
CA LYS A 43 3.07 7.75 -2.52
C LYS A 43 2.85 9.27 -2.47
N GLU A 44 2.62 9.90 -3.61
CA GLU A 44 2.36 11.34 -3.71
C GLU A 44 1.15 11.76 -2.86
N ARG A 45 0.03 11.02 -2.97
CA ARG A 45 -1.16 11.31 -2.16
C ARG A 45 -0.93 11.12 -0.66
N ALA A 46 -0.13 10.14 -0.24
CA ALA A 46 0.20 9.97 1.17
C ALA A 46 1.10 11.11 1.69
N ILE A 47 2.07 11.57 0.87
CA ILE A 47 2.97 12.68 1.21
C ILE A 47 2.20 13.98 1.49
N ILE A 48 1.12 14.26 0.75
CA ILE A 48 0.25 15.44 0.97
C ILE A 48 -0.29 15.49 2.41
N PHE A 49 -0.48 14.33 3.04
CA PHE A 49 -0.97 14.22 4.42
C PHE A 49 0.14 13.87 5.43
N ASN A 50 1.41 14.18 5.11
CA ASN A 50 2.57 13.82 5.94
C ASN A 50 2.66 12.32 6.25
N GLY A 51 2.04 11.50 5.41
CA GLY A 51 1.95 10.06 5.58
C GLY A 51 2.91 9.31 4.66
N HIS A 52 2.84 7.99 4.75
CA HIS A 52 3.68 7.10 3.96
C HIS A 52 2.97 5.84 3.52
N VAL A 53 3.52 5.20 2.49
CA VAL A 53 3.00 3.96 1.91
C VAL A 53 4.11 2.90 1.92
N GLU A 54 3.81 1.75 2.50
CA GLU A 54 4.62 0.54 2.45
C GLU A 54 3.91 -0.48 1.55
N ILE A 55 4.65 -1.08 0.62
CA ILE A 55 4.11 -2.10 -0.29
C ILE A 55 4.97 -3.34 -0.15
N ALA A 56 4.33 -4.46 0.18
CA ALA A 56 4.94 -5.77 0.22
C ALA A 56 4.21 -6.68 -0.77
N SER A 57 4.96 -7.39 -1.59
CA SER A 57 4.40 -8.34 -2.54
C SER A 57 5.33 -9.51 -2.73
N LYS A 58 4.76 -10.69 -2.95
CA LYS A 58 5.52 -11.91 -3.29
C LYS A 58 4.80 -12.64 -4.42
N PRO A 59 5.56 -13.24 -5.37
CA PRO A 59 4.96 -14.02 -6.45
C PRO A 59 3.99 -15.08 -5.91
N ASN A 60 2.78 -15.10 -6.47
CA ASN A 60 1.68 -16.00 -6.11
C ASN A 60 1.18 -15.93 -4.65
N GLN A 61 1.53 -14.87 -3.90
CA GLN A 61 1.04 -14.63 -2.54
C GLN A 61 0.26 -13.31 -2.43
N GLY A 62 -0.01 -12.66 -3.56
CA GLY A 62 -0.71 -11.38 -3.63
C GLY A 62 0.15 -10.18 -3.22
N THR A 63 -0.54 -9.10 -2.88
CA THR A 63 0.07 -7.81 -2.52
C THR A 63 -0.56 -7.27 -1.26
N THR A 64 0.25 -6.63 -0.43
CA THR A 64 -0.18 -5.83 0.71
C THR A 64 0.28 -4.40 0.52
N VAL A 65 -0.65 -3.45 0.62
CA VAL A 65 -0.39 -2.01 0.68
C VAL A 65 -0.79 -1.53 2.07
N LEU A 66 0.13 -0.87 2.77
CA LEU A 66 -0.09 -0.29 4.08
C LEU A 66 0.16 1.21 4.00
N ILE A 67 -0.90 2.00 4.17
CA ILE A 67 -0.86 3.45 4.21
C ILE A 67 -0.98 3.89 5.66
N LYS A 68 -0.12 4.83 6.07
CA LYS A 68 -0.07 5.39 7.41
C LYS A 68 -0.14 6.90 7.32
N ILE A 69 -1.19 7.50 7.86
CA ILE A 69 -1.42 8.94 7.84
C ILE A 69 -1.48 9.44 9.30
N PRO A 70 -0.59 10.35 9.72
CA PRO A 70 -0.72 11.02 11.01
C PRO A 70 -2.07 11.75 11.10
N LEU A 71 -2.74 11.63 12.25
CA LEU A 71 -3.94 12.38 12.57
C LEU A 71 -3.51 13.54 13.47
N SER A 72 -3.55 14.75 12.91
CA SER A 72 -3.30 16.02 13.61
C SER A 72 -4.50 16.45 14.44
#